data_AF-A0A258SLY4-F1
#
_entry.id   AF-A0A258SLY4-F1
#
_cell.length_a   1.000
_cell.length_b   1.000
_cell.length_c   1.000
_cell.angle_alpha   90.00
_cell.angle_beta   90.00
_cell.angle_gamma   90.00
#
_symmetry.space_group_name_H-M   'P 1'
#
loop_
_entity.id
_entity.type
_entity.pdbx_description
1 polymer ?
#
loop_
_entity_poly.entity_id
_entity_poly.type
_entity_poly.pdbx_seq_one_letter_code
_entity_poly.pdbx_strand_id
1 'polypeptide(L)'
;ATGEIHAEAGEEITEKLLKVLEEAGYNEIPILDIDHVNTGAYIRNTLAVDKNVTREDALFDIYRVMRPGEPPTIDSAQAMFHSLFFDPERYDLSAVGRVKMNMRLDLDAEDTVRILRREDILSVIRTLVELRDGKGEIDDIDHLGNRRVRSVGELMENQYRVGLLRMERAIKERMSSVDIDTVMPQDLINAKPVAAAVREFFGSSQLSQFMDQTNPLSEITHKRRLSALGPGGLTRERAGFEVRDVHPTHYGRICPIETPEGPNIGLINSLATFARVNKYGFIEAPYRRVTDGHVTDEVVYLSAMEEGKYHVAQANIPLDANGRFEEDLIVCRHAGDVLLVSPDRVDFMDVSPKQLVSVAAALIPFLENDDANRALMGSNMQRQAVPLVRSQAPLVGTGMEAVVARDSGAAIAARRTGVIDQVDATRIVIRATEEADPSKSGVDIYRLMKFQRSNQSTCINQRPLVRVGDQVNKGDIIADGPSTELGELALGRNVLVAFMPWNGYNFEDSILLSENIVKEDVFTSIHIEEFEAMARDTKLGPEEITRDIPNVSEEALKNLDEAGIVYIGAEVRAGDILVGKITPKGESPMTPEEKL
;
A
#
# COMPACT_ATOMS: atom_id res chain seq x y z
N ALA A 1 -9.15 51.53 -46.70
CA ALA A 1 -8.88 50.08 -46.68
C ALA A 1 -10.20 49.39 -47.00
N THR A 2 -10.25 48.60 -48.08
CA THR A 2 -11.47 47.96 -48.60
C THR A 2 -11.98 46.79 -47.73
N GLY A 3 -11.17 46.32 -46.77
CA GLY A 3 -11.55 45.25 -45.85
C GLY A 3 -11.67 43.87 -46.50
N GLU A 4 -11.21 43.73 -47.75
CA GLU A 4 -11.21 42.46 -48.47
C GLU A 4 -10.16 41.51 -47.89
N ILE A 5 -10.55 40.25 -47.71
CA ILE A 5 -9.68 39.16 -47.29
C ILE A 5 -9.03 38.58 -48.55
N HIS A 6 -7.72 38.78 -48.70
CA HIS A 6 -6.98 38.32 -49.89
C HIS A 6 -6.54 36.85 -49.79
N ALA A 7 -6.39 36.30 -48.59
CA ALA A 7 -6.02 34.91 -48.32
C ALA A 7 -6.58 34.47 -46.95
N GLU A 8 -6.98 33.21 -46.81
CA GLU A 8 -7.35 32.64 -45.50
C GLU A 8 -6.13 32.09 -44.74
N ALA A 9 -6.24 32.02 -43.40
CA ALA A 9 -5.17 31.49 -42.57
C ALA A 9 -4.97 29.98 -42.84
N GLY A 10 -3.73 29.58 -43.18
CA GLY A 10 -3.39 28.19 -43.50
C GLY A 10 -3.65 27.77 -44.95
N GLU A 11 -4.11 28.71 -45.79
CA GLU A 11 -4.23 28.53 -47.23
C GLU A 11 -2.84 28.36 -47.88
N GLU A 12 -2.78 27.52 -48.91
CA GLU A 12 -1.53 27.27 -49.63
C GLU A 12 -1.20 28.44 -50.56
N ILE A 13 0.04 28.94 -50.46
CA ILE A 13 0.48 30.08 -51.26
C ILE A 13 0.75 29.63 -52.70
N THR A 14 -0.17 29.96 -53.60
CA THR A 14 -0.04 29.70 -55.04
C THR A 14 0.51 30.92 -55.79
N GLU A 15 1.06 30.72 -57.00
CA GLU A 15 1.58 31.81 -57.84
C GLU A 15 0.54 32.91 -58.13
N LYS A 16 -0.75 32.52 -58.22
CA LYS A 16 -1.85 33.47 -58.42
C LYS A 16 -2.07 34.34 -57.19
N LEU A 17 -2.04 33.75 -56.01
CA LEU A 17 -2.22 34.44 -54.73
C LEU A 17 -1.08 35.44 -54.48
N LEU A 18 0.17 35.06 -54.80
CA LEU A 18 1.33 35.93 -54.69
C LEU A 18 1.19 37.22 -55.51
N LYS A 19 0.72 37.14 -56.75
CA LYS A 19 0.49 38.33 -57.60
C LYS A 19 -0.56 39.27 -57.01
N VAL A 20 -1.63 38.72 -56.44
CA VAL A 20 -2.67 39.50 -55.76
C VAL A 20 -2.12 40.20 -54.51
N LEU A 21 -1.27 39.52 -53.73
CA LEU A 21 -0.63 40.11 -52.55
C LEU A 21 0.40 41.19 -52.91
N GLU A 22 1.14 41.01 -54.01
CA GLU A 22 2.09 41.99 -54.54
C GLU A 22 1.37 43.25 -55.06
N GLU A 23 0.28 43.08 -55.82
CA GLU A 23 -0.57 44.19 -56.30
C GLU A 23 -1.25 44.95 -55.14
N ALA A 24 -1.56 44.25 -54.06
CA ALA A 24 -2.08 44.84 -52.81
C ALA A 24 -1.00 45.54 -51.97
N GLY A 25 0.28 45.43 -52.33
CA GLY A 25 1.40 46.16 -51.72
C GLY A 25 1.99 45.52 -50.46
N TYR A 26 1.83 44.21 -50.25
CA TYR A 26 2.44 43.49 -49.13
C TYR A 26 3.91 43.14 -49.44
N ASN A 27 4.85 43.58 -48.58
CA ASN A 27 6.29 43.31 -48.72
C ASN A 27 6.80 42.14 -47.87
N GLU A 28 6.02 41.71 -46.87
CA GLU A 28 6.36 40.63 -45.94
C GLU A 28 5.16 39.70 -45.80
N ILE A 29 5.39 38.39 -45.83
CA ILE A 29 4.36 37.37 -45.70
C ILE A 29 4.77 36.39 -44.59
N PRO A 30 4.00 36.25 -43.51
CA PRO A 30 4.24 35.21 -42.52
C PRO A 30 3.87 33.84 -43.11
N ILE A 31 4.81 32.90 -43.08
CA ILE A 31 4.61 31.52 -43.55
C ILE A 31 4.73 30.54 -42.39
N LEU A 32 4.07 29.39 -42.52
CA LEU A 32 4.27 28.28 -41.59
C LEU A 32 5.54 27.53 -41.98
N ASP A 33 6.44 27.33 -41.02
CA ASP A 33 7.69 26.61 -41.20
C ASP A 33 7.46 25.09 -41.18
N ILE A 34 6.96 24.56 -42.29
CA ILE A 34 6.63 23.14 -42.46
C ILE A 34 7.60 22.54 -43.48
N ASP A 35 8.51 21.69 -43.01
CA ASP A 35 9.51 21.03 -43.85
C ASP A 35 9.22 19.53 -44.08
N HIS A 36 8.21 18.97 -43.40
CA HIS A 36 7.86 17.54 -43.40
C HIS A 36 8.97 16.59 -42.91
N VAL A 37 10.05 17.12 -42.35
CA VAL A 37 11.20 16.37 -41.86
C VAL A 37 11.37 16.60 -40.36
N ASN A 38 11.50 17.86 -39.94
CA ASN A 38 11.63 18.26 -38.53
C ASN A 38 10.35 18.88 -37.95
N THR A 39 9.45 19.36 -38.82
CA THR A 39 8.19 20.01 -38.44
C THR A 39 7.07 19.57 -39.39
N GLY A 40 6.11 18.82 -38.85
CA GLY A 40 4.95 18.35 -39.60
C GLY A 40 3.78 19.35 -39.69
N ALA A 41 2.96 19.20 -40.74
CA ALA A 41 1.77 20.03 -40.99
C ALA A 41 0.53 19.66 -40.14
N TYR A 42 0.71 19.12 -38.91
CA TYR A 42 -0.38 18.46 -38.18
C TYR A 42 -1.53 19.40 -37.83
N ILE A 43 -1.24 20.53 -37.18
CA ILE A 43 -2.27 21.51 -36.77
C ILE A 43 -2.96 22.13 -37.99
N ARG A 44 -2.20 22.48 -39.04
CA ARG A 44 -2.75 23.02 -40.28
C ARG A 44 -3.72 22.05 -40.94
N ASN A 45 -3.35 20.77 -41.03
CA ASN A 45 -4.21 19.74 -41.60
C ASN A 45 -5.45 19.49 -40.73
N THR A 46 -5.33 19.55 -39.40
CA THR A 46 -6.49 19.46 -38.50
C THR A 46 -7.45 20.63 -38.67
N LEU A 47 -6.94 21.87 -38.74
CA LEU A 47 -7.76 23.07 -38.95
C LEU A 47 -8.46 23.06 -40.32
N ALA A 48 -7.82 22.52 -41.36
CA ALA A 48 -8.42 22.39 -42.69
C ALA A 48 -9.61 21.40 -42.73
N VAL A 49 -9.66 20.44 -41.80
CA VAL A 49 -10.76 19.46 -41.68
C VAL A 49 -11.83 19.92 -40.68
N ASP A 50 -11.49 20.85 -39.78
CA ASP A 50 -12.43 21.40 -38.81
C ASP A 50 -13.54 22.18 -39.52
N LYS A 51 -14.78 21.89 -39.13
CA LYS A 51 -15.99 22.52 -39.70
C LYS A 51 -16.45 23.70 -38.87
N ASN A 52 -15.92 23.85 -37.65
CA ASN A 52 -16.31 24.88 -36.71
C ASN A 52 -15.55 26.16 -37.01
N VAL A 53 -16.27 27.21 -37.35
CA VAL A 53 -15.68 28.52 -37.68
C VAL A 53 -15.72 29.44 -36.46
N THR A 54 -16.71 29.27 -35.58
CA THR A 54 -16.88 30.07 -34.37
C THR A 54 -16.75 29.23 -33.11
N ARG A 55 -16.48 29.91 -31.98
CA ARG A 55 -16.48 29.29 -30.66
C ARG A 55 -17.84 28.67 -30.31
N GLU A 56 -18.93 29.28 -30.77
CA GLU A 56 -20.29 28.78 -30.51
C GLU A 56 -20.52 27.44 -31.21
N ASP A 57 -20.12 27.32 -32.47
CA ASP A 57 -20.19 26.07 -33.22
C ASP A 57 -19.40 24.95 -32.52
N ALA A 58 -18.17 25.26 -32.10
CA ALA A 58 -17.32 24.31 -31.37
C ALA A 58 -17.94 23.87 -30.03
N LEU A 59 -18.55 24.80 -29.28
CA LEU A 59 -19.25 24.47 -28.03
C LEU A 59 -20.47 23.59 -28.27
N PHE A 60 -21.24 23.83 -29.34
CA PHE A 60 -22.38 23.00 -29.70
C PHE A 60 -21.98 21.60 -30.10
N ASP A 61 -20.89 21.44 -30.85
CA ASP A 61 -20.39 20.13 -31.23
C ASP A 61 -19.86 19.35 -30.01
N ILE A 62 -19.13 19.99 -29.10
CA ILE A 62 -18.73 19.37 -27.82
C ILE A 62 -19.96 18.94 -27.01
N TYR A 63 -20.98 19.79 -26.92
CA TYR A 63 -22.22 19.48 -26.20
C TYR A 63 -22.94 18.28 -26.80
N ARG A 64 -23.05 18.20 -28.13
CA ARG A 64 -23.70 17.09 -28.84
C ARG A 64 -23.00 15.75 -28.62
N VAL A 65 -21.66 15.77 -28.54
CA VAL A 65 -20.87 14.56 -28.24
C VAL A 65 -21.11 14.09 -26.81
N MET A 66 -21.13 15.01 -25.84
CA MET A 66 -21.32 14.68 -24.42
C MET A 66 -22.77 14.31 -24.07
N ARG A 67 -23.74 14.93 -24.76
CA ARG A 67 -25.19 14.74 -24.55
C ARG A 67 -25.90 14.55 -25.89
N PRO A 68 -25.81 13.34 -26.47
CA PRO A 68 -26.48 13.07 -27.73
C PRO A 68 -28.00 13.15 -27.55
N GLY A 69 -28.65 14.04 -28.32
CA GLY A 69 -30.11 14.17 -28.39
C GLY A 69 -30.71 15.37 -27.65
N GLU A 70 -29.95 16.08 -26.83
CA GLU A 70 -30.40 17.35 -26.23
C GLU A 70 -30.03 18.54 -27.14
N PRO A 71 -30.98 19.44 -27.49
CA PRO A 71 -30.63 20.64 -28.26
C PRO A 71 -29.76 21.58 -27.41
N PRO A 72 -28.57 21.98 -27.89
CA PRO A 72 -27.70 22.87 -27.13
C PRO A 72 -28.24 24.32 -27.16
N THR A 73 -28.11 25.02 -26.04
CA THR A 73 -28.18 26.48 -25.98
C THR A 73 -26.78 27.02 -25.68
N ILE A 74 -26.49 28.27 -26.06
CA ILE A 74 -25.15 28.86 -25.85
C ILE A 74 -24.79 28.80 -24.37
N ASP A 75 -25.72 29.19 -23.50
CA ASP A 75 -25.52 29.18 -22.05
C ASP A 75 -25.30 27.76 -21.49
N SER A 76 -26.08 26.77 -21.94
CA SER A 76 -25.93 25.40 -21.44
C SER A 76 -24.64 24.75 -21.91
N ALA A 77 -24.24 24.99 -23.16
CA ALA A 77 -22.99 24.50 -23.72
C ALA A 77 -21.76 25.14 -23.07
N GLN A 78 -21.79 26.46 -22.88
CA GLN A 78 -20.72 27.18 -22.20
C GLN A 78 -20.59 26.76 -20.73
N ALA A 79 -21.71 26.67 -20.01
CA ALA A 79 -21.71 26.25 -18.61
C ALA A 79 -21.20 24.80 -18.47
N MET A 80 -21.62 23.89 -19.35
CA MET A 80 -21.10 22.52 -19.38
C MET A 80 -19.59 22.51 -19.59
N PHE A 81 -19.09 23.16 -20.64
CA PHE A 81 -17.65 23.17 -20.93
C PHE A 81 -16.82 23.77 -19.79
N HIS A 82 -17.30 24.85 -19.19
CA HIS A 82 -16.67 25.43 -18.00
C HIS A 82 -16.62 24.42 -16.85
N SER A 83 -17.74 23.74 -16.59
CA SER A 83 -17.88 22.77 -15.50
C SER A 83 -17.00 21.52 -15.63
N LEU A 84 -16.53 21.22 -16.85
CA LEU A 84 -15.70 20.02 -17.10
C LEU A 84 -14.26 20.18 -16.62
N PHE A 85 -13.65 21.36 -16.82
CA PHE A 85 -12.20 21.54 -16.64
C PHE A 85 -11.82 22.76 -15.80
N PHE A 86 -12.71 23.74 -15.68
CA PHE A 86 -12.43 25.06 -15.08
C PHE A 86 -13.20 25.30 -13.78
N ASP A 87 -14.08 24.38 -13.38
CA ASP A 87 -14.83 24.44 -12.13
C ASP A 87 -14.11 23.65 -11.02
N PRO A 88 -13.65 24.31 -9.94
CA PRO A 88 -12.92 23.68 -8.86
C PRO A 88 -13.76 22.70 -8.01
N GLU A 89 -15.09 22.75 -8.08
CA GLU A 89 -15.94 21.77 -7.39
C GLU A 89 -15.99 20.42 -8.13
N ARG A 90 -15.79 20.44 -9.46
CA ARG A 90 -15.95 19.28 -10.34
C ARG A 90 -14.64 18.73 -10.88
N TYR A 91 -13.62 19.57 -10.99
CA TYR A 91 -12.32 19.19 -11.54
C TYR A 91 -11.20 19.58 -10.58
N ASP A 92 -10.36 18.61 -10.24
CA ASP A 92 -9.26 18.78 -9.29
C ASP A 92 -8.08 17.88 -9.72
N LEU A 93 -7.01 18.47 -10.23
CA LEU A 93 -5.75 17.76 -10.53
C LEU A 93 -5.08 17.21 -9.27
N SER A 94 -5.48 17.67 -8.09
CA SER A 94 -4.70 17.65 -6.85
C SER A 94 -3.38 18.41 -6.97
N ALA A 95 -2.73 18.67 -5.83
CA ALA A 95 -1.39 19.26 -5.84
C ALA A 95 -0.39 18.38 -6.62
N VAL A 96 -0.54 17.05 -6.53
CA VAL A 96 0.36 16.10 -7.20
C VAL A 96 0.23 16.18 -8.73
N GLY A 97 -1.00 16.22 -9.24
CA GLY A 97 -1.24 16.33 -10.68
C GLY A 97 -0.71 17.65 -11.25
N ARG A 98 -0.84 18.74 -10.50
CA ARG A 98 -0.27 20.05 -10.88
C ARG A 98 1.27 20.01 -10.93
N VAL A 99 1.92 19.53 -9.87
CA VAL A 99 3.40 19.39 -9.83
C VAL A 99 3.87 18.54 -11.01
N LYS A 100 3.19 17.43 -11.29
CA LYS A 100 3.53 16.54 -12.41
C LYS A 100 3.41 17.20 -13.77
N MET A 101 2.30 17.89 -14.00
CA MET A 101 2.05 18.61 -15.24
C MET A 101 3.11 19.70 -15.45
N ASN A 102 3.42 20.45 -14.39
CA ASN A 102 4.45 21.48 -14.40
C ASN A 102 5.83 20.92 -14.72
N MET A 103 6.24 19.82 -14.06
CA MET A 103 7.52 19.18 -14.31
C MET A 103 7.64 18.60 -15.73
N ARG A 104 6.55 18.06 -16.28
CA ARG A 104 6.57 17.42 -17.61
C ARG A 104 6.53 18.43 -18.76
N LEU A 105 5.77 19.51 -18.59
CA LEU A 105 5.52 20.52 -19.62
C LEU A 105 6.37 21.79 -19.43
N ASP A 106 7.27 21.79 -18.43
CA ASP A 106 8.10 22.93 -18.03
C ASP A 106 7.27 24.21 -17.77
N LEU A 107 6.22 24.06 -16.95
CA LEU A 107 5.31 25.16 -16.60
C LEU A 107 5.56 25.66 -15.18
N ASP A 108 5.49 26.99 -15.02
CA ASP A 108 5.62 27.65 -13.72
C ASP A 108 4.22 28.05 -13.19
N ALA A 109 3.53 27.09 -12.58
CA ALA A 109 2.27 27.33 -11.88
C ALA A 109 2.38 26.91 -10.42
N GLU A 110 1.72 27.63 -9.52
CA GLU A 110 1.63 27.19 -8.13
C GLU A 110 0.88 25.87 -7.99
N ASP A 111 1.35 25.00 -7.09
CA ASP A 111 0.71 23.72 -6.71
C ASP A 111 -0.74 23.87 -6.19
N THR A 112 -1.12 25.11 -5.83
CA THR A 112 -2.47 25.49 -5.37
C THR A 112 -3.48 25.58 -6.52
N VAL A 113 -3.02 25.77 -7.76
CA VAL A 113 -3.88 25.90 -8.95
C VAL A 113 -4.22 24.51 -9.48
N ARG A 114 -5.38 23.98 -9.07
CA ARG A 114 -5.75 22.58 -9.34
C ARG A 114 -6.71 22.38 -10.52
N ILE A 115 -7.22 23.45 -11.11
CA ILE A 115 -8.00 23.40 -12.36
C ILE A 115 -7.07 23.47 -13.58
N LEU A 116 -7.55 23.09 -14.76
CA LEU A 116 -6.78 23.28 -16.00
C LEU A 116 -6.77 24.76 -16.41
N ARG A 117 -5.64 25.20 -16.95
CA ARG A 117 -5.48 26.50 -17.62
C ARG A 117 -5.42 26.29 -19.12
N ARG A 118 -5.72 27.35 -19.88
CA ARG A 118 -5.60 27.33 -21.34
C ARG A 118 -4.16 27.07 -21.78
N GLU A 119 -3.21 27.66 -21.07
CA GLU A 119 -1.77 27.44 -21.27
C GLU A 119 -1.37 25.97 -21.08
N ASP A 120 -1.97 25.27 -20.12
CA ASP A 120 -1.71 23.85 -19.88
C ASP A 120 -2.14 23.02 -21.11
N ILE A 121 -3.34 23.28 -21.64
CA ILE A 121 -3.89 22.58 -22.82
C ILE A 121 -3.03 22.83 -24.06
N LEU A 122 -2.62 24.09 -24.29
CA LEU A 122 -1.76 24.44 -25.43
C LEU A 122 -0.39 23.76 -25.32
N SER A 123 0.18 23.69 -24.11
CA SER A 123 1.47 23.05 -23.87
C SER A 123 1.42 21.54 -24.04
N VAL A 124 0.30 20.90 -23.67
CA VAL A 124 0.04 19.49 -23.96
C VAL A 124 0.00 19.25 -25.47
N ILE A 125 -0.76 20.06 -26.23
CA ILE A 125 -0.85 19.92 -27.69
C ILE A 125 0.53 20.12 -28.33
N ARG A 126 1.29 21.13 -27.89
CA ARG A 126 2.65 21.39 -28.36
C ARG A 126 3.56 20.18 -28.12
N THR A 127 3.56 19.64 -26.91
CA THR A 127 4.38 18.47 -26.57
C THR A 127 3.99 17.25 -27.41
N LEU A 128 2.70 17.03 -27.66
CA LEU A 128 2.24 15.93 -28.53
C LEU A 128 2.72 16.09 -29.98
N VAL A 129 2.75 17.32 -30.50
CA VAL A 129 3.29 17.61 -31.83
C VAL A 129 4.80 17.40 -31.86
N GLU A 130 5.54 17.91 -30.87
CA GLU A 130 6.99 17.74 -30.77
C GLU A 130 7.39 16.26 -30.66
N LEU A 131 6.65 15.45 -29.88
CA LEU A 131 6.85 14.00 -29.81
C LEU A 131 6.61 13.33 -31.16
N ARG A 132 5.64 13.80 -31.94
CA ARG A 132 5.37 13.27 -33.28
C ARG A 132 6.48 13.61 -34.27
N ASP A 133 7.10 14.78 -34.12
CA ASP A 133 8.30 15.21 -34.83
C ASP A 133 9.57 14.51 -34.32
N GLY A 134 9.48 13.60 -33.34
CA GLY A 134 10.60 12.85 -32.78
C GLY A 134 11.45 13.62 -31.76
N LYS A 135 10.96 14.76 -31.26
CA LYS A 135 11.61 15.57 -30.23
C LYS A 135 11.06 15.19 -28.85
N GLY A 136 11.94 14.68 -28.00
CA GLY A 136 11.61 14.24 -26.64
C GLY A 136 11.36 12.74 -26.53
N GLU A 137 11.08 12.28 -25.30
CA GLU A 137 10.88 10.87 -24.98
C GLU A 137 9.41 10.58 -24.63
N ILE A 138 8.97 9.36 -24.90
CA ILE A 138 7.64 8.87 -24.56
C ILE A 138 7.63 8.46 -23.08
N ASP A 139 6.55 8.78 -22.38
CA ASP A 139 6.41 8.41 -20.98
C ASP A 139 6.18 6.92 -20.82
N ASP A 140 6.96 6.28 -19.94
CA ASP A 140 6.73 4.90 -19.50
C ASP A 140 5.72 4.87 -18.35
N ILE A 141 4.62 4.14 -18.54
CA ILE A 141 3.52 4.00 -17.57
C ILE A 141 3.98 3.25 -16.30
N ASP A 142 4.99 2.40 -16.42
CA ASP A 142 5.46 1.49 -15.38
C ASP A 142 6.56 2.09 -14.51
N HIS A 143 7.21 3.15 -15.01
CA HIS A 143 8.17 3.95 -14.27
C HIS A 143 7.57 4.46 -12.95
N LEU A 144 8.24 4.23 -11.81
CA LEU A 144 7.74 4.65 -10.49
C LEU A 144 7.62 6.17 -10.30
N GLY A 145 8.18 6.95 -11.20
CA GLY A 145 7.84 8.36 -11.34
C GLY A 145 6.37 8.57 -11.68
N ASN A 146 5.76 7.73 -12.51
CA ASN A 146 4.39 7.90 -13.00
C ASN A 146 3.36 7.15 -12.16
N ARG A 147 3.82 6.34 -11.20
CA ARG A 147 3.00 5.62 -10.24
C ARG A 147 3.16 6.23 -8.85
N ARG A 148 2.06 6.37 -8.10
CA ARG A 148 2.11 6.86 -6.72
C ARG A 148 1.34 5.95 -5.78
N VAL A 149 1.84 5.85 -4.56
CA VAL A 149 1.20 5.15 -3.46
C VAL A 149 0.15 6.07 -2.84
N ARG A 150 -1.08 5.57 -2.73
CA ARG A 150 -2.14 6.20 -1.94
C ARG A 150 -2.11 5.63 -0.54
N SER A 151 -1.99 6.50 0.46
CA SER A 151 -2.07 6.09 1.86
C SER A 151 -3.51 5.86 2.30
N VAL A 152 -3.69 5.16 3.41
CA VAL A 152 -5.02 4.97 4.03
C VAL A 152 -5.67 6.32 4.34
N GLY A 153 -4.88 7.30 4.79
CA GLY A 153 -5.37 8.65 5.09
C GLY A 153 -5.98 9.34 3.87
N GLU A 154 -5.31 9.28 2.71
CA GLU A 154 -5.81 9.89 1.48
C GLU A 154 -7.06 9.17 0.94
N LEU A 155 -7.09 7.84 0.97
CA LEU A 155 -8.27 7.08 0.55
C LEU A 155 -9.47 7.39 1.45
N MET A 156 -9.23 7.49 2.75
CA MET A 156 -10.27 7.82 3.72
C MET A 156 -10.74 9.28 3.60
N GLU A 157 -9.83 10.23 3.35
CA GLU A 157 -10.18 11.63 3.08
C GLU A 157 -11.13 11.73 1.89
N ASN A 158 -10.87 11.00 0.80
CA ASN A 158 -11.76 10.98 -0.37
C ASN A 158 -13.15 10.46 -0.02
N GLN A 159 -13.26 9.35 0.73
CA GLN A 159 -14.56 8.82 1.15
C GLN A 159 -15.28 9.75 2.12
N TYR A 160 -14.54 10.40 3.02
CA TYR A 160 -15.06 11.40 3.93
C TYR A 160 -15.60 12.61 3.17
N ARG A 161 -14.88 13.11 2.15
CA ARG A 161 -15.31 14.19 1.25
C ARG A 161 -16.60 13.83 0.52
N VAL A 162 -16.74 12.61 0.01
CA VAL A 162 -18.00 12.13 -0.59
C VAL A 162 -19.15 12.15 0.44
N GLY A 163 -18.89 11.72 1.67
CA GLY A 163 -19.85 11.81 2.77
C GLY A 163 -20.29 13.24 3.07
N LEU A 164 -19.35 14.19 3.09
CA LEU A 164 -19.60 15.61 3.30
C LEU A 164 -20.41 16.23 2.15
N LEU A 165 -20.09 15.92 0.90
CA LEU A 165 -20.85 16.42 -0.27
C LEU A 165 -22.32 15.95 -0.22
N ARG A 166 -22.57 14.71 0.22
CA ARG A 166 -23.94 14.20 0.43
C ARG A 166 -24.66 14.96 1.55
N MET A 167 -23.95 15.22 2.65
CA MET A 167 -24.47 15.99 3.78
C MET A 167 -24.79 17.43 3.37
N GLU A 168 -23.89 18.09 2.64
CA GLU A 168 -24.04 19.47 2.15
C GLU A 168 -25.29 19.61 1.27
N ARG A 169 -25.53 18.66 0.34
CA ARG A 169 -26.74 18.66 -0.49
C ARG A 169 -28.01 18.57 0.37
N ALA A 170 -28.03 17.67 1.34
CA ALA A 170 -29.17 17.52 2.24
C ALA A 170 -29.40 18.77 3.10
N ILE A 171 -28.33 19.44 3.53
CA ILE A 171 -28.40 20.71 4.26
C ILE A 171 -28.98 21.80 3.35
N LYS A 172 -28.46 21.98 2.13
CA LYS A 172 -28.95 22.96 1.15
C LYS A 172 -30.44 22.77 0.82
N GLU A 173 -30.89 21.53 0.68
CA GLU A 173 -32.29 21.18 0.42
C GLU A 173 -33.20 21.49 1.63
N ARG A 174 -32.75 21.17 2.85
CA ARG A 174 -33.47 21.50 4.08
C ARG A 174 -33.52 23.00 4.33
N MET A 175 -32.42 23.72 4.14
CA MET A 175 -32.37 25.17 4.29
C MET A 175 -33.32 25.91 3.35
N SER A 176 -33.60 25.33 2.17
CA SER A 176 -34.58 25.90 1.23
C SER A 176 -36.03 25.67 1.66
N SER A 177 -36.27 24.69 2.54
CA SER A 177 -37.61 24.21 2.90
C SER A 177 -38.06 24.66 4.30
N VAL A 178 -37.13 25.00 5.20
CA VAL A 178 -37.43 25.31 6.60
C VAL A 178 -37.17 26.78 6.90
N ASP A 179 -38.00 27.35 7.78
CA ASP A 179 -37.90 28.74 8.22
C ASP A 179 -36.66 28.98 9.10
N ILE A 180 -35.80 29.91 8.68
CA ILE A 180 -34.45 30.14 9.22
C ILE A 180 -34.50 30.57 10.69
N ASP A 181 -35.57 31.25 11.11
CA ASP A 181 -35.69 31.81 12.46
C ASP A 181 -35.95 30.76 13.55
N THR A 182 -36.35 29.53 13.17
CA THR A 182 -36.76 28.48 14.11
C THR A 182 -35.79 27.30 14.20
N VAL A 183 -34.80 27.23 13.31
CA VAL A 183 -33.95 26.04 13.14
C VAL A 183 -32.60 26.24 13.79
N MET A 184 -32.18 25.26 14.59
CA MET A 184 -30.82 25.23 15.11
C MET A 184 -29.90 24.44 14.17
N PRO A 185 -28.60 24.75 14.08
CA PRO A 185 -27.67 24.05 13.18
C PRO A 185 -27.64 22.52 13.36
N GLN A 186 -27.83 22.03 14.59
CA GLN A 186 -27.89 20.59 14.88
C GLN A 186 -29.06 19.87 14.18
N ASP A 187 -30.17 20.58 13.87
CA ASP A 187 -31.35 20.01 13.22
C ASP A 187 -31.12 19.81 11.71
N LEU A 188 -30.18 20.57 11.13
CA LEU A 188 -29.78 20.48 9.74
C LEU A 188 -28.70 19.40 9.52
N ILE A 189 -27.87 19.14 10.52
CA ILE A 189 -26.73 18.23 10.42
C ILE A 189 -27.16 16.79 10.72
N ASN A 190 -27.05 15.92 9.70
CA ASN A 190 -27.22 14.48 9.87
C ASN A 190 -25.88 13.76 9.65
N ALA A 191 -25.34 13.12 10.69
CA ALA A 191 -24.06 12.40 10.61
C ALA A 191 -24.13 11.05 9.87
N LYS A 192 -25.33 10.50 9.63
CA LYS A 192 -25.50 9.17 9.02
C LYS A 192 -24.81 9.02 7.66
N PRO A 193 -24.88 9.97 6.70
CA PRO A 193 -24.21 9.83 5.40
C PRO A 193 -22.69 9.72 5.50
N VAL A 194 -22.08 10.50 6.41
CA VAL A 194 -20.62 10.45 6.65
C VAL A 194 -20.24 9.15 7.34
N ALA A 195 -20.95 8.77 8.41
CA ALA A 195 -20.69 7.51 9.10
C ALA A 195 -20.87 6.28 8.18
N ALA A 196 -21.86 6.31 7.28
CA ALA A 196 -22.08 5.27 6.29
C ALA A 196 -20.92 5.16 5.31
N ALA A 197 -20.43 6.28 4.75
CA ALA A 197 -19.29 6.29 3.83
C ALA A 197 -18.02 5.73 4.49
N VAL A 198 -17.77 6.07 5.76
CA VAL A 198 -16.64 5.53 6.53
C VAL A 198 -16.80 4.02 6.79
N ARG A 199 -17.98 3.56 7.20
CA ARG A 199 -18.23 2.12 7.42
C ARG A 199 -18.12 1.32 6.13
N GLU A 200 -18.61 1.85 5.02
CA GLU A 200 -18.49 1.23 3.70
C GLU A 200 -17.01 1.06 3.33
N PHE A 201 -16.19 2.10 3.52
CA PHE A 201 -14.75 2.02 3.28
C PHE A 201 -14.06 0.90 4.06
N PHE A 202 -14.26 0.80 5.38
CA PHE A 202 -13.61 -0.26 6.17
C PHE A 202 -14.25 -1.64 6.02
N GLY A 203 -15.55 -1.71 5.71
CA GLY A 203 -16.30 -2.95 5.66
C GLY A 203 -16.27 -3.67 4.31
N SER A 204 -16.22 -2.94 3.19
CA SER A 204 -16.34 -3.53 1.84
C SER A 204 -15.17 -3.23 0.89
N SER A 205 -14.24 -2.35 1.27
CA SER A 205 -13.07 -2.07 0.43
C SER A 205 -12.17 -3.29 0.28
N GLN A 206 -11.74 -3.56 -0.95
CA GLN A 206 -10.75 -4.62 -1.24
C GLN A 206 -9.41 -4.40 -0.55
N LEU A 207 -9.10 -3.14 -0.17
CA LEU A 207 -7.86 -2.78 0.53
C LEU A 207 -7.99 -2.87 2.05
N SER A 208 -9.21 -3.00 2.58
CA SER A 208 -9.47 -3.23 4.00
C SER A 208 -9.59 -4.73 4.23
N GLN A 209 -8.46 -5.37 4.51
CA GLN A 209 -8.36 -6.82 4.67
C GLN A 209 -8.09 -7.19 6.13
N PHE A 210 -8.49 -8.41 6.52
CA PHE A 210 -8.05 -8.96 7.79
C PHE A 210 -6.53 -9.05 7.82
N MET A 211 -5.94 -8.63 8.92
CA MET A 211 -4.49 -8.68 9.07
C MET A 211 -4.01 -10.13 9.10
N ASP A 212 -3.10 -10.48 8.19
CA ASP A 212 -2.23 -11.65 8.28
C ASP A 212 -1.44 -11.61 9.61
N GLN A 213 -1.88 -12.38 10.60
CA GLN A 213 -1.32 -12.49 11.96
C GLN A 213 -0.81 -13.90 12.27
N THR A 214 -0.30 -14.60 11.25
CA THR A 214 0.31 -15.91 11.46
C THR A 214 1.53 -15.80 12.36
N ASN A 215 2.40 -14.82 12.11
CA ASN A 215 3.60 -14.52 12.88
C ASN A 215 3.98 -13.03 12.74
N PRO A 216 4.93 -12.51 13.54
CA PRO A 216 5.29 -11.08 13.51
C PRO A 216 5.80 -10.57 12.16
N LEU A 217 6.49 -11.41 11.39
CA LEU A 217 6.96 -11.06 10.04
C LEU A 217 5.79 -10.88 9.07
N SER A 218 4.80 -11.78 9.14
CA SER A 218 3.57 -11.72 8.36
C SER A 218 2.83 -10.39 8.58
N GLU A 219 2.76 -9.93 9.84
CA GLU A 219 2.12 -8.65 10.17
C GLU A 219 2.87 -7.45 9.58
N ILE A 220 4.19 -7.38 9.73
CA ILE A 220 4.99 -6.27 9.19
C ILE A 220 4.91 -6.23 7.67
N THR A 221 5.10 -7.38 7.03
CA THR A 221 5.11 -7.47 5.56
C THR A 221 3.74 -7.10 5.00
N HIS A 222 2.65 -7.49 5.65
CA HIS A 222 1.30 -7.10 5.25
C HIS A 222 1.08 -5.58 5.38
N LYS A 223 1.52 -4.95 6.48
CA LYS A 223 1.44 -3.49 6.67
C LYS A 223 2.27 -2.69 5.65
N ARG A 224 3.31 -3.31 5.08
CA ARG A 224 4.23 -2.72 4.06
C ARG A 224 3.91 -3.14 2.62
N ARG A 225 2.76 -3.80 2.41
CA ARG A 225 2.32 -4.31 1.11
C ARG A 225 1.78 -3.19 0.24
N LEU A 226 2.16 -3.20 -1.03
CA LEU A 226 1.67 -2.34 -2.10
C LEU A 226 0.75 -3.16 -3.01
N SER A 227 -0.38 -2.58 -3.41
CA SER A 227 -1.34 -3.21 -4.32
C SER A 227 -1.61 -2.29 -5.50
N ALA A 228 -1.42 -2.81 -6.72
CA ALA A 228 -1.89 -2.17 -7.95
C ALA A 228 -3.40 -2.38 -8.17
N LEU A 229 -4.03 -3.27 -7.38
CA LEU A 229 -5.46 -3.56 -7.41
C LEU A 229 -6.24 -2.63 -6.48
N GLY A 230 -7.52 -2.40 -6.78
CA GLY A 230 -8.45 -1.65 -5.94
C GLY A 230 -9.03 -0.41 -6.64
N PRO A 231 -9.77 0.44 -5.90
CA PRO A 231 -10.42 1.62 -6.47
C PRO A 231 -9.43 2.59 -7.12
N GLY A 232 -9.57 2.81 -8.43
CA GLY A 232 -8.68 3.66 -9.22
C GLY A 232 -7.35 2.99 -9.65
N GLY A 233 -7.18 1.70 -9.34
CA GLY A 233 -6.07 0.88 -9.83
C GLY A 233 -6.47 -0.02 -11.00
N LEU A 234 -5.67 -1.06 -11.23
CA LEU A 234 -5.90 -2.04 -12.28
C LEU A 234 -6.84 -3.15 -11.81
N THR A 235 -7.54 -3.76 -12.75
CA THR A 235 -8.22 -5.04 -12.53
C THR A 235 -7.32 -6.17 -13.00
N ARG A 236 -7.48 -7.37 -12.40
CA ARG A 236 -6.64 -8.54 -12.73
C ARG A 236 -6.68 -8.90 -14.22
N GLU A 237 -7.84 -8.77 -14.85
CA GLU A 237 -8.06 -9.09 -16.27
C GLU A 237 -7.44 -8.06 -17.23
N ARG A 238 -7.29 -6.81 -16.79
CA ARG A 238 -6.70 -5.72 -17.58
C ARG A 238 -5.20 -5.58 -17.36
N ALA A 239 -4.65 -6.26 -16.36
CA ALA A 239 -3.24 -6.22 -16.06
C ALA A 239 -2.46 -7.14 -17.01
N GLY A 240 -1.87 -6.52 -18.04
CA GLY A 240 -0.97 -7.17 -18.98
C GLY A 240 0.35 -7.62 -18.34
N PHE A 241 1.25 -8.13 -19.19
CA PHE A 241 2.57 -8.62 -18.76
C PHE A 241 3.48 -7.48 -18.27
N GLU A 242 3.54 -6.37 -19.00
CA GLU A 242 4.43 -5.22 -18.74
C GLU A 242 4.30 -4.69 -17.30
N VAL A 243 3.07 -4.47 -16.85
CA VAL A 243 2.78 -3.96 -15.49
C VAL A 243 3.23 -4.92 -14.37
N ARG A 244 3.35 -6.22 -14.67
CA ARG A 244 3.75 -7.26 -13.71
C ARG A 244 5.26 -7.45 -13.66
N ASP A 245 5.99 -6.92 -14.64
CA ASP A 245 7.42 -7.10 -14.75
C ASP A 245 8.17 -6.20 -13.76
N VAL A 246 9.44 -6.53 -13.53
CA VAL A 246 10.32 -5.75 -12.65
C VAL A 246 10.92 -4.60 -13.44
N HIS A 247 10.47 -3.38 -13.12
CA HIS A 247 11.02 -2.16 -13.73
C HIS A 247 12.31 -1.71 -13.02
N PRO A 248 13.34 -1.18 -13.72
CA PRO A 248 14.59 -0.70 -13.11
C PRO A 248 14.40 0.28 -11.96
N THR A 249 13.37 1.14 -12.03
CA THR A 249 13.05 2.10 -10.94
C THR A 249 12.59 1.45 -9.64
N HIS A 250 12.29 0.15 -9.63
CA HIS A 250 11.97 -0.59 -8.41
C HIS A 250 13.18 -0.65 -7.46
N TYR A 251 14.41 -0.49 -7.97
CA TYR A 251 15.63 -0.53 -7.18
C TYR A 251 15.53 0.36 -5.94
N GLY A 252 15.76 -0.21 -4.76
CA GLY A 252 15.71 0.51 -3.48
C GLY A 252 14.31 0.90 -2.98
N ARG A 253 13.26 0.68 -3.77
CA ARG A 253 11.88 1.17 -3.54
C ARG A 253 10.87 0.05 -3.34
N ILE A 254 10.87 -0.90 -4.27
CA ILE A 254 9.99 -2.07 -4.27
C ILE A 254 10.88 -3.31 -4.37
N CYS A 255 10.63 -4.30 -3.52
CA CYS A 255 11.37 -5.54 -3.56
C CYS A 255 11.06 -6.31 -4.87
N PRO A 256 12.08 -6.71 -5.65
CA PRO A 256 11.87 -7.48 -6.87
C PRO A 256 11.56 -8.96 -6.61
N ILE A 257 11.76 -9.44 -5.38
CA ILE A 257 11.63 -10.86 -5.01
C ILE A 257 10.27 -11.15 -4.35
N GLU A 258 9.86 -10.32 -3.38
CA GLU A 258 8.69 -10.59 -2.55
C GLU A 258 7.38 -10.18 -3.24
N THR A 259 6.79 -11.13 -3.95
CA THR A 259 5.44 -11.06 -4.53
C THR A 259 4.71 -12.39 -4.31
N PRO A 260 3.36 -12.40 -4.20
CA PRO A 260 2.60 -13.64 -4.21
C PRO A 260 2.79 -14.41 -5.52
N GLU A 261 2.72 -15.73 -5.41
CA GLU A 261 2.69 -16.63 -6.56
C GLU A 261 1.31 -16.63 -7.23
N GLY A 262 1.26 -17.03 -8.50
CA GLY A 262 0.03 -17.21 -9.25
C GLY A 262 -0.56 -15.90 -9.82
N PRO A 263 -1.89 -15.73 -9.85
CA PRO A 263 -2.54 -14.66 -10.63
C PRO A 263 -2.18 -13.23 -10.22
N ASN A 264 -1.68 -13.02 -9.00
CA ASN A 264 -1.36 -11.70 -8.46
C ASN A 264 0.13 -11.32 -8.58
N ILE A 265 0.94 -12.14 -9.24
CA ILE A 265 2.37 -11.86 -9.44
C ILE A 265 2.59 -10.47 -10.04
N GLY A 266 3.47 -9.67 -9.43
CA GLY A 266 3.80 -8.30 -9.84
C GLY A 266 2.74 -7.24 -9.54
N LEU A 267 1.51 -7.64 -9.20
CA LEU A 267 0.41 -6.73 -8.84
C LEU A 267 0.37 -6.42 -7.35
N ILE A 268 0.95 -7.30 -6.54
CA ILE A 268 1.11 -7.13 -5.11
C ILE A 268 2.60 -7.24 -4.81
N ASN A 269 3.20 -6.13 -4.40
CA ASN A 269 4.62 -6.06 -4.11
C ASN A 269 4.84 -5.57 -2.69
N SER A 270 6.07 -5.67 -2.19
CA SER A 270 6.42 -5.19 -0.86
C SER A 270 7.41 -4.04 -0.94
N LEU A 271 7.25 -3.04 -0.06
CA LEU A 271 8.24 -1.96 0.06
C LEU A 271 9.61 -2.53 0.40
N ALA A 272 10.65 -2.01 -0.24
CA ALA A 272 12.03 -2.33 0.10
C ALA A 272 12.38 -1.82 1.51
N THR A 273 13.51 -2.29 2.06
CA THR A 273 13.84 -2.13 3.48
C THR A 273 13.89 -0.67 3.94
N PHE A 274 14.58 0.20 3.19
CA PHE A 274 14.74 1.62 3.54
C PHE A 274 13.85 2.57 2.75
N ALA A 275 12.97 2.04 1.90
CA ALA A 275 12.06 2.83 1.09
C ALA A 275 11.13 3.70 1.94
N ARG A 276 10.87 4.93 1.50
CA ARG A 276 9.93 5.86 2.13
C ARG A 276 8.94 6.38 1.10
N VAL A 277 7.76 6.77 1.57
CA VAL A 277 6.75 7.45 0.75
C VAL A 277 6.78 8.93 1.10
N ASN A 278 6.99 9.77 0.11
CA ASN A 278 7.04 11.21 0.32
C ASN A 278 5.65 11.85 0.44
N LYS A 279 5.59 13.15 0.70
CA LYS A 279 4.33 13.89 0.89
C LYS A 279 3.40 13.85 -0.34
N TYR A 280 3.93 13.57 -1.54
CA TYR A 280 3.18 13.49 -2.78
C TYR A 280 2.79 12.03 -3.14
N GLY A 281 3.23 11.05 -2.36
CA GLY A 281 2.95 9.63 -2.57
C GLY A 281 3.96 8.91 -3.46
N PHE A 282 5.07 9.54 -3.86
CA PHE A 282 6.14 8.85 -4.59
C PHE A 282 7.06 8.09 -3.64
N ILE A 283 7.56 6.94 -4.09
CA ILE A 283 8.49 6.12 -3.32
C ILE A 283 9.91 6.64 -3.55
N GLU A 284 10.63 6.84 -2.47
CA GLU A 284 12.01 7.33 -2.44
C GLU A 284 12.92 6.28 -1.81
N ALA A 285 14.15 6.23 -2.30
CA ALA A 285 15.22 5.40 -1.76
C ALA A 285 16.35 6.30 -1.23
N PRO A 286 17.08 5.88 -0.17
CA PRO A 286 18.18 6.65 0.36
C PRO A 286 19.49 6.38 -0.39
N TYR A 287 20.29 7.44 -0.55
CA TYR A 287 21.63 7.38 -1.15
C TYR A 287 22.60 8.29 -0.38
N ARG A 288 23.87 7.91 -0.31
CA ARG A 288 24.96 8.75 0.21
C ARG A 288 25.45 9.71 -0.86
N ARG A 289 25.60 10.99 -0.53
CA ARG A 289 26.13 11.99 -1.46
C ARG A 289 27.63 11.76 -1.69
N VAL A 290 28.07 11.86 -2.94
CA VAL A 290 29.48 11.85 -3.32
C VAL A 290 29.87 13.25 -3.76
N THR A 291 30.97 13.77 -3.21
CA THR A 291 31.51 15.09 -3.57
C THR A 291 32.99 14.95 -3.90
N ASP A 292 33.40 15.35 -5.11
CA ASP A 292 34.80 15.27 -5.57
C ASP A 292 35.45 13.88 -5.37
N GLY A 293 34.68 12.81 -5.64
CA GLY A 293 35.13 11.42 -5.48
C GLY A 293 35.20 10.92 -4.03
N HIS A 294 34.70 11.69 -3.07
CA HIS A 294 34.59 11.32 -1.65
C HIS A 294 33.14 11.01 -1.27
N VAL A 295 32.89 9.81 -0.75
CA VAL A 295 31.59 9.38 -0.26
C VAL A 295 31.36 9.96 1.13
N THR A 296 30.33 10.79 1.26
CA THR A 296 29.96 11.43 2.53
C THR A 296 28.96 10.59 3.34
N ASP A 297 28.82 10.91 4.63
CA ASP A 297 27.78 10.33 5.50
C ASP A 297 26.41 11.01 5.34
N GLU A 298 26.29 12.01 4.45
CA GLU A 298 25.00 12.68 4.17
C GLU A 298 24.09 11.76 3.35
N VAL A 299 22.96 11.37 3.94
CA VAL A 299 21.95 10.54 3.28
C VAL A 299 20.83 11.40 2.70
N VAL A 300 20.63 11.32 1.40
CA VAL A 300 19.58 12.01 0.63
C VAL A 300 18.59 10.99 0.10
N TYR A 301 17.29 11.27 0.25
CA TYR A 301 16.23 10.45 -0.34
C TYR A 301 15.89 10.99 -1.74
N LEU A 302 15.95 10.11 -2.74
CA LEU A 302 15.68 10.46 -4.14
C LEU A 302 14.47 9.68 -4.66
N SER A 303 13.56 10.37 -5.33
CA SER A 303 12.49 9.75 -6.11
C SER A 303 13.05 9.13 -7.39
N ALA A 304 12.28 8.24 -8.03
CA ALA A 304 12.71 7.58 -9.26
C ALA A 304 13.06 8.57 -10.40
N MET A 305 12.36 9.72 -10.46
CA MET A 305 12.65 10.75 -11.46
C MET A 305 13.93 11.53 -11.18
N GLU A 306 14.26 11.72 -9.89
CA GLU A 306 15.46 12.44 -9.50
C GLU A 306 16.69 11.55 -9.66
N GLU A 307 16.60 10.28 -9.25
CA GLU A 307 17.68 9.30 -9.41
C GLU A 307 18.13 9.17 -10.87
N GLY A 308 17.19 9.17 -11.82
CA GLY A 308 17.51 9.00 -13.24
C GLY A 308 18.46 10.07 -13.81
N LYS A 309 18.64 11.21 -13.13
CA LYS A 309 19.54 12.31 -13.55
C LYS A 309 20.98 12.17 -13.05
N TYR A 310 21.23 11.23 -12.14
CA TYR A 310 22.49 11.10 -11.41
C TYR A 310 23.14 9.74 -11.65
N HIS A 311 24.47 9.69 -11.50
CA HIS A 311 25.23 8.44 -11.54
C HIS A 311 25.32 7.85 -10.14
N VAL A 312 24.71 6.69 -9.94
CA VAL A 312 24.61 6.04 -8.63
C VAL A 312 25.49 4.79 -8.58
N ALA A 313 26.50 4.81 -7.71
CA ALA A 313 27.38 3.68 -7.41
C ALA A 313 26.72 2.64 -6.50
N GLN A 314 27.12 1.38 -6.65
CA GLN A 314 26.69 0.26 -5.80
C GLN A 314 27.28 0.32 -4.38
N ALA A 315 26.60 -0.30 -3.41
CA ALA A 315 27.01 -0.26 -2.00
C ALA A 315 28.25 -1.10 -1.66
N ASN A 316 28.61 -2.07 -2.52
CA ASN A 316 29.69 -3.04 -2.30
C ASN A 316 31.06 -2.61 -2.86
N ILE A 317 31.14 -1.44 -3.50
CA ILE A 317 32.39 -0.94 -4.05
C ILE A 317 33.34 -0.58 -2.90
N PRO A 318 34.61 -1.05 -2.93
CA PRO A 318 35.57 -0.78 -1.88
C PRO A 318 35.95 0.70 -1.80
N LEU A 319 36.04 1.19 -0.56
CA LEU A 319 36.41 2.56 -0.22
C LEU A 319 37.67 2.57 0.65
N ASP A 320 38.52 3.57 0.45
CA ASP A 320 39.68 3.80 1.29
C ASP A 320 39.29 4.35 2.70
N ALA A 321 40.27 4.47 3.59
CA ALA A 321 40.04 5.00 4.95
C ALA A 321 39.56 6.47 4.97
N ASN A 322 39.72 7.18 3.87
CA ASN A 322 39.24 8.55 3.69
C ASN A 322 37.94 8.58 2.88
N GLY A 323 37.23 7.47 2.67
CA GLY A 323 35.95 7.41 1.95
C GLY A 323 36.03 7.67 0.45
N ARG A 324 37.19 7.52 -0.19
CA ARG A 324 37.34 7.59 -1.65
C ARG A 324 37.28 6.21 -2.28
N PHE A 325 36.87 6.15 -3.54
CA PHE A 325 36.88 4.89 -4.30
C PHE A 325 38.31 4.40 -4.54
N GLU A 326 38.56 3.10 -4.31
CA GLU A 326 39.86 2.48 -4.59
C GLU A 326 40.07 2.16 -6.07
N GLU A 327 38.97 2.03 -6.83
CA GLU A 327 38.98 1.65 -8.26
C GLU A 327 38.94 2.88 -9.17
N ASP A 328 39.59 2.79 -10.34
CA ASP A 328 39.61 3.87 -11.35
C ASP A 328 38.32 3.95 -12.18
N LEU A 329 37.56 2.86 -12.26
CA LEU A 329 36.31 2.76 -13.01
C LEU A 329 35.24 2.13 -12.14
N ILE A 330 34.22 2.93 -11.82
CA ILE A 330 33.15 2.57 -10.91
C ILE A 330 31.92 2.15 -11.69
N VAL A 331 31.35 1.00 -11.31
CA VAL A 331 30.06 0.54 -11.85
C VAL A 331 28.95 1.41 -11.27
N CYS A 332 28.32 2.20 -12.13
CA CYS A 332 27.22 3.08 -11.78
C CYS A 332 25.97 2.78 -12.58
N ARG A 333 24.82 3.08 -11.99
CA ARG A 333 23.53 3.12 -12.68
C ARG A 333 23.22 4.57 -13.07
N HIS A 334 22.77 4.79 -14.30
CA HIS A 334 22.32 6.09 -14.78
C HIS A 334 21.19 5.90 -15.80
N ALA A 335 20.05 6.55 -15.59
CA ALA A 335 18.88 6.47 -16.48
C ALA A 335 18.42 5.03 -16.85
N GLY A 336 18.64 4.05 -15.97
CA GLY A 336 18.27 2.65 -16.19
C GLY A 336 19.39 1.77 -16.76
N ASP A 337 20.46 2.38 -17.28
CA ASP A 337 21.63 1.66 -17.80
C ASP A 337 22.71 1.47 -16.73
N VAL A 338 23.53 0.43 -16.92
CA VAL A 338 24.72 0.15 -16.10
C VAL A 338 25.96 0.54 -16.90
N LEU A 339 26.73 1.50 -16.38
CA LEU A 339 27.88 2.12 -17.03
C LEU A 339 29.10 2.10 -16.12
N LEU A 340 30.29 2.10 -16.72
CA LEU A 340 31.55 2.34 -16.02
C LEU A 340 31.91 3.81 -16.14
N VAL A 341 32.03 4.50 -15.01
CA VAL A 341 32.38 5.93 -14.95
C VAL A 341 33.56 6.15 -14.04
N SER A 342 34.28 7.26 -14.24
CA SER A 342 35.36 7.63 -13.33
C SER A 342 34.81 8.15 -11.99
N PRO A 343 35.55 8.02 -10.87
CA PRO A 343 35.13 8.43 -9.53
C PRO A 343 34.60 9.86 -9.42
N ASP A 344 35.14 10.77 -10.22
CA ASP A 344 34.78 12.20 -10.31
C ASP A 344 33.39 12.45 -10.94
N ARG A 345 32.83 11.47 -11.64
CA ARG A 345 31.48 11.53 -12.24
C ARG A 345 30.41 10.87 -11.38
N VAL A 346 30.78 10.25 -10.26
CA VAL A 346 29.83 9.60 -9.35
C VAL A 346 29.17 10.67 -8.48
N ASP A 347 27.85 10.75 -8.53
CA ASP A 347 27.08 11.72 -7.75
C ASP A 347 26.60 11.15 -6.40
N PHE A 348 26.23 9.86 -6.40
CA PHE A 348 25.64 9.18 -5.24
C PHE A 348 26.11 7.74 -5.13
N MET A 349 25.99 7.16 -3.93
CA MET A 349 26.27 5.75 -3.65
C MET A 349 25.12 5.14 -2.83
N ASP A 350 24.78 3.89 -3.11
CA ASP A 350 23.82 3.12 -2.30
C ASP A 350 24.24 3.08 -0.81
N VAL A 351 23.27 3.12 0.12
CA VAL A 351 23.54 3.13 1.58
C VAL A 351 23.89 1.74 2.09
N SER A 352 23.18 0.72 1.60
CA SER A 352 23.35 -0.66 2.04
C SER A 352 22.91 -1.64 0.96
N PRO A 353 23.56 -2.80 0.81
CA PRO A 353 23.08 -3.87 -0.08
C PRO A 353 21.65 -4.34 0.27
N LYS A 354 21.26 -4.25 1.55
CA LYS A 354 19.91 -4.61 2.04
C LYS A 354 18.82 -3.68 1.52
N GLN A 355 19.17 -2.52 0.96
CA GLN A 355 18.17 -1.56 0.48
C GLN A 355 17.38 -2.07 -0.73
N LEU A 356 17.95 -3.01 -1.50
CA LEU A 356 17.31 -3.56 -2.69
C LEU A 356 16.08 -4.43 -2.36
N VAL A 357 16.12 -5.11 -1.22
CA VAL A 357 15.16 -6.17 -0.88
C VAL A 357 14.18 -5.72 0.22
N SER A 358 13.08 -6.44 0.36
CA SER A 358 12.11 -6.25 1.44
C SER A 358 12.60 -6.84 2.75
N VAL A 359 11.83 -6.59 3.81
CA VAL A 359 12.11 -7.11 5.16
C VAL A 359 12.16 -8.64 5.20
N ALA A 360 11.25 -9.34 4.51
CA ALA A 360 11.24 -10.81 4.49
C ALA A 360 12.44 -11.38 3.72
N ALA A 361 12.72 -10.85 2.53
CA ALA A 361 13.87 -11.29 1.75
C ALA A 361 15.21 -10.97 2.45
N ALA A 362 15.28 -9.84 3.18
CA ALA A 362 16.45 -9.47 3.98
C ALA A 362 16.74 -10.42 5.16
N LEU A 363 15.79 -11.28 5.56
CA LEU A 363 15.97 -12.30 6.60
C LEU A 363 16.55 -13.61 6.07
N ILE A 364 16.68 -13.78 4.75
CA ILE A 364 17.25 -14.98 4.14
C ILE A 364 18.78 -14.87 4.19
N PRO A 365 19.50 -15.69 4.97
CA PRO A 365 20.96 -15.72 4.92
C PRO A 365 21.43 -16.29 3.58
N PHE A 366 22.56 -15.79 3.08
CA PHE A 366 23.15 -16.22 1.80
C PHE A 366 22.25 -16.02 0.57
N LEU A 367 21.33 -15.04 0.62
CA LEU A 367 20.40 -14.71 -0.47
C LEU A 367 21.07 -14.57 -1.83
N GLU A 368 22.31 -14.07 -1.87
CA GLU A 368 23.11 -13.92 -3.08
C GLU A 368 23.50 -15.24 -3.77
N ASN A 369 23.36 -16.38 -3.08
CA ASN A 369 23.62 -17.72 -3.61
C ASN A 369 22.35 -18.45 -4.02
N ASP A 370 21.18 -17.86 -3.77
CA ASP A 370 19.88 -18.46 -4.07
C ASP A 370 19.33 -17.95 -5.41
N ASP A 371 18.70 -18.84 -6.17
CA ASP A 371 17.92 -18.42 -7.34
C ASP A 371 16.73 -17.53 -6.91
N ALA A 372 16.41 -16.52 -7.71
CA ALA A 372 15.37 -15.55 -7.38
C ALA A 372 13.99 -16.21 -7.14
N ASN A 373 13.65 -17.28 -7.86
CA ASN A 373 12.37 -17.98 -7.65
C ASN A 373 12.35 -18.73 -6.32
N ARG A 374 13.49 -19.28 -5.88
CA ARG A 374 13.61 -19.94 -4.57
C ARG A 374 13.58 -18.92 -3.44
N ALA A 375 14.23 -17.77 -3.62
CA ALA A 375 14.14 -16.66 -2.67
C ALA A 375 12.70 -16.13 -2.52
N LEU A 376 11.96 -16.03 -3.64
CA LEU A 376 10.54 -15.67 -3.63
C LEU A 376 9.73 -16.66 -2.80
N MET A 377 9.87 -17.96 -3.07
CA MET A 377 9.18 -19.00 -2.32
C MET A 377 9.56 -18.96 -0.83
N GLY A 378 10.85 -18.83 -0.52
CA GLY A 378 11.36 -18.72 0.85
C GLY A 378 10.74 -17.55 1.61
N SER A 379 10.73 -16.35 1.01
CA SER A 379 10.13 -15.16 1.61
C SER A 379 8.62 -15.32 1.86
N ASN A 380 7.90 -15.99 0.94
CA ASN A 380 6.47 -16.27 1.08
C ASN A 380 6.20 -17.32 2.17
N MET A 381 7.01 -18.38 2.24
CA MET A 381 6.88 -19.46 3.22
C MET A 381 7.19 -19.00 4.65
N GLN A 382 8.15 -18.08 4.84
CA GLN A 382 8.44 -17.50 6.15
C GLN A 382 7.21 -16.84 6.80
N ARG A 383 6.33 -16.20 6.00
CA ARG A 383 5.08 -15.58 6.50
C ARG A 383 4.02 -16.59 6.95
N GLN A 384 4.17 -17.86 6.57
CA GLN A 384 3.23 -18.94 6.90
C GLN A 384 3.68 -19.74 8.12
N ALA A 385 4.91 -19.54 8.61
CA ALA A 385 5.42 -20.22 9.80
C ALA A 385 4.56 -19.90 11.03
N VAL A 386 3.98 -20.94 11.65
CA VAL A 386 3.15 -20.78 12.84
C VAL A 386 4.01 -20.69 14.11
N PRO A 387 3.58 -19.94 15.14
CA PRO A 387 4.33 -19.84 16.39
C PRO A 387 4.36 -21.16 17.14
N LEU A 388 5.57 -21.55 17.58
CA LEU A 388 5.80 -22.77 18.33
C LEU A 388 5.67 -22.51 19.84
N VAL A 389 5.42 -23.56 20.63
CA VAL A 389 5.40 -23.48 22.10
C VAL A 389 6.77 -23.01 22.62
N ARG A 390 7.84 -23.44 21.95
CA ARG A 390 9.23 -23.07 22.19
C ARG A 390 9.88 -22.71 20.85
N SER A 391 9.90 -21.43 20.51
CA SER A 391 10.70 -20.92 19.40
C SER A 391 12.18 -20.88 19.78
N GLN A 392 13.06 -20.83 18.77
CA GLN A 392 14.47 -20.56 18.96
C GLN A 392 14.97 -19.57 17.90
N ALA A 393 15.78 -18.60 18.33
CA ALA A 393 16.47 -17.68 17.44
C ALA A 393 17.33 -18.45 16.43
N PRO A 394 17.37 -18.01 15.17
CA PRO A 394 18.15 -18.70 14.14
C PRO A 394 19.63 -18.66 14.47
N LEU A 395 20.32 -19.81 14.40
CA LEU A 395 21.78 -19.84 14.58
C LEU A 395 22.53 -19.11 13.46
N VAL A 396 21.92 -19.05 12.28
CA VAL A 396 22.42 -18.35 11.10
C VAL A 396 21.39 -17.29 10.72
N GLY A 397 21.65 -16.04 11.13
CA GLY A 397 20.78 -14.89 10.88
C GLY A 397 21.48 -13.80 10.07
N THR A 398 20.76 -12.72 9.84
CA THR A 398 21.18 -11.57 9.01
C THR A 398 21.37 -10.28 9.81
N GLY A 399 20.94 -10.27 11.07
CA GLY A 399 20.85 -9.09 11.95
C GLY A 399 19.56 -8.28 11.77
N MET A 400 18.64 -8.73 10.91
CA MET A 400 17.33 -8.09 10.72
C MET A 400 16.27 -8.60 11.72
N GLU A 401 16.53 -9.73 12.36
CA GLU A 401 15.65 -10.45 13.27
C GLU A 401 15.23 -9.57 14.46
N ALA A 402 16.19 -8.89 15.10
CA ALA A 402 15.92 -7.98 16.21
C ALA A 402 15.08 -6.77 15.81
N VAL A 403 15.32 -6.22 14.61
CA VAL A 403 14.56 -5.08 14.08
C VAL A 403 13.10 -5.48 13.83
N VAL A 404 12.87 -6.65 13.22
CA VAL A 404 11.52 -7.16 12.94
C VAL A 404 10.76 -7.50 14.22
N ALA A 405 11.41 -8.15 15.19
CA ALA A 405 10.79 -8.47 16.47
C ALA A 405 10.35 -7.21 17.24
N ARG A 406 11.20 -6.17 17.25
CA ARG A 406 10.90 -4.89 17.89
C ARG A 406 9.82 -4.10 17.15
N ASP A 407 9.99 -3.90 15.85
CA ASP A 407 9.15 -2.99 15.07
C ASP A 407 7.77 -3.58 14.74
N SER A 408 7.59 -4.91 14.88
CA SER A 408 6.28 -5.57 14.74
C SER A 408 5.34 -5.24 15.91
N GLY A 409 5.92 -4.91 17.08
CA GLY A 409 5.20 -4.81 18.34
C GLY A 409 4.92 -6.17 18.99
N ALA A 410 5.46 -7.28 18.46
CA ALA A 410 5.36 -8.59 19.09
C ALA A 410 6.18 -8.64 20.38
N ALA A 411 7.45 -8.19 20.30
CA ALA A 411 8.30 -7.96 21.45
C ALA A 411 8.02 -6.58 22.06
N ILE A 412 8.05 -6.49 23.39
CA ILE A 412 7.79 -5.23 24.10
C ILE A 412 9.12 -4.57 24.45
N ALA A 413 9.31 -3.34 23.98
CA ALA A 413 10.46 -2.50 24.33
C ALA A 413 10.13 -1.55 25.49
N ALA A 414 11.12 -1.27 26.34
CA ALA A 414 11.03 -0.28 27.39
C ALA A 414 10.93 1.14 26.81
N ARG A 415 9.93 1.92 27.23
CA ARG A 415 9.72 3.30 26.78
C ARG A 415 10.70 4.29 27.39
N ARG A 416 11.14 4.02 28.62
CA ARG A 416 12.01 4.87 29.44
C ARG A 416 13.07 4.04 30.15
N THR A 417 14.23 4.64 30.36
CA THR A 417 15.30 4.06 31.18
C THR A 417 14.82 3.98 32.63
N GLY A 418 15.10 2.85 33.29
CA GLY A 418 14.57 2.60 34.63
C GLY A 418 15.06 1.30 35.24
N VAL A 419 14.50 0.99 36.41
CA VAL A 419 14.73 -0.27 37.13
C VAL A 419 13.42 -1.05 37.18
N ILE A 420 13.51 -2.36 36.96
CA ILE A 420 12.37 -3.26 37.06
C ILE A 420 11.95 -3.40 38.52
N ASP A 421 10.75 -2.95 38.84
CA ASP A 421 10.19 -2.96 40.20
C ASP A 421 9.38 -4.24 40.48
N GLN A 422 8.56 -4.65 39.51
CA GLN A 422 7.74 -5.85 39.60
C GLN A 422 7.70 -6.58 38.25
N VAL A 423 7.85 -7.90 38.29
CA VAL A 423 7.65 -8.79 37.15
C VAL A 423 6.62 -9.84 37.52
N ASP A 424 5.62 -10.00 36.67
CA ASP A 424 4.67 -11.10 36.68
C ASP A 424 4.47 -11.61 35.25
N ALA A 425 3.88 -12.79 35.09
CA ALA A 425 3.53 -13.35 33.80
C ALA A 425 2.53 -12.47 33.03
N THR A 426 1.78 -11.61 33.71
CA THR A 426 0.75 -10.74 33.09
C THR A 426 1.18 -9.28 32.96
N ARG A 427 2.16 -8.82 33.73
CA ARG A 427 2.59 -7.41 33.72
C ARG A 427 4.03 -7.21 34.15
N ILE A 428 4.66 -6.16 33.63
CA ILE A 428 5.99 -5.69 34.02
C ILE A 428 5.85 -4.23 34.46
N VAL A 429 6.49 -3.87 35.58
CA VAL A 429 6.46 -2.52 36.14
C VAL A 429 7.89 -1.98 36.15
N ILE A 430 8.12 -0.88 35.44
CA ILE A 430 9.39 -0.16 35.39
C ILE A 430 9.26 1.12 36.20
N ARG A 431 10.17 1.34 37.14
CA ARG A 431 10.36 2.62 37.81
C ARG A 431 11.33 3.46 36.99
N ALA A 432 10.86 4.54 36.39
CA ALA A 432 11.67 5.43 35.58
C ALA A 432 12.69 6.17 36.46
N THR A 433 13.95 6.24 36.01
CA THR A 433 15.06 6.86 36.75
C THR A 433 15.37 8.29 36.28
N GLU A 434 15.05 8.60 35.02
CA GLU A 434 15.38 9.88 34.37
C GLU A 434 14.24 10.92 34.39
N GLU A 435 13.03 10.56 34.86
CA GLU A 435 11.89 11.48 34.87
C GLU A 435 11.96 12.46 36.05
N ALA A 436 12.30 13.71 35.77
CA ALA A 436 12.37 14.78 36.76
C ALA A 436 11.05 15.58 36.92
N ASP A 437 10.05 15.35 36.07
CA ASP A 437 8.77 16.06 36.10
C ASP A 437 7.81 15.45 37.15
N PRO A 438 7.46 16.19 38.23
CA PRO A 438 6.57 15.69 39.28
C PRO A 438 5.12 15.47 38.84
N SER A 439 4.72 16.04 37.69
CA SER A 439 3.35 15.94 37.18
C SER A 439 3.06 14.60 36.49
N LYS A 440 4.09 13.82 36.15
CA LYS A 440 3.97 12.54 35.46
C LYS A 440 4.20 11.37 36.40
N SER A 441 3.55 10.25 36.10
CA SER A 441 3.81 8.98 36.79
C SER A 441 5.27 8.57 36.57
N GLY A 442 6.04 8.43 37.65
CA GLY A 442 7.39 7.86 37.65
C GLY A 442 7.44 6.35 37.43
N VAL A 443 6.30 5.72 37.13
CA VAL A 443 6.16 4.29 36.92
C VAL A 443 5.48 4.02 35.58
N ASP A 444 6.08 3.12 34.79
CA ASP A 444 5.51 2.56 33.57
C ASP A 444 5.01 1.14 33.82
N ILE A 445 3.75 0.88 33.43
CA ILE A 445 3.12 -0.44 33.57
C ILE A 445 2.88 -1.01 32.18
N TYR A 446 3.48 -2.17 31.91
CA TYR A 446 3.34 -2.93 30.67
C TYR A 446 2.45 -4.13 30.95
N ARG A 447 1.32 -4.25 30.25
CA ARG A 447 0.42 -5.41 30.33
C ARG A 447 0.75 -6.36 29.18
N LEU A 448 1.01 -7.61 29.52
CA LEU A 448 1.36 -8.66 28.56
C LEU A 448 0.09 -9.33 28.03
N MET A 449 0.06 -9.62 26.73
CA MET A 449 -0.99 -10.42 26.11
C MET A 449 -0.77 -11.89 26.43
N LYS A 450 -1.78 -12.57 26.97
CA LYS A 450 -1.71 -13.99 27.38
C LYS A 450 -2.76 -14.80 26.64
N PHE A 451 -2.29 -15.82 25.91
CA PHE A 451 -3.13 -16.82 25.23
C PHE A 451 -4.30 -16.19 24.47
N GLN A 452 -4.03 -15.14 23.69
CA GLN A 452 -5.04 -14.51 22.84
C GLN A 452 -5.07 -15.18 21.47
N ARG A 453 -6.28 -15.29 20.91
CA ARG A 453 -6.49 -15.79 19.56
C ARG A 453 -6.03 -14.76 18.52
N SER A 454 -5.28 -15.21 17.52
CA SER A 454 -5.01 -14.43 16.29
C SER A 454 -6.10 -14.64 15.23
N ASN A 455 -6.09 -13.82 14.18
CA ASN A 455 -6.99 -14.00 13.03
C ASN A 455 -6.87 -15.38 12.36
N GLN A 456 -5.69 -16.01 12.41
CA GLN A 456 -5.42 -17.34 11.85
C GLN A 456 -5.55 -18.46 12.91
N SER A 457 -6.22 -18.20 14.04
CA SER A 457 -6.44 -19.15 15.13
C SER A 457 -5.14 -19.70 15.76
N THR A 458 -4.03 -18.98 15.64
CA THR A 458 -2.79 -19.23 16.36
C THR A 458 -2.81 -18.53 17.73
N CYS A 459 -1.84 -18.85 18.59
CA CYS A 459 -1.73 -18.29 19.93
C CYS A 459 -0.77 -17.09 19.99
N ILE A 460 -1.28 -15.94 20.43
CA ILE A 460 -0.50 -14.77 20.82
C ILE A 460 -0.25 -14.83 22.32
N ASN A 461 1.01 -15.02 22.71
CA ASN A 461 1.41 -15.10 24.11
C ASN A 461 2.75 -14.40 24.32
N GLN A 462 2.77 -13.43 25.22
CA GLN A 462 3.95 -12.70 25.62
C GLN A 462 4.54 -13.23 26.92
N ARG A 463 5.87 -13.23 27.04
CA ARG A 463 6.62 -13.75 28.18
C ARG A 463 7.65 -12.72 28.64
N PRO A 464 7.73 -12.41 29.95
CA PRO A 464 8.74 -11.50 30.46
C PRO A 464 10.14 -12.11 30.31
N LEU A 465 11.12 -11.28 29.92
CA LEU A 465 12.55 -11.65 29.85
C LEU A 465 13.34 -11.20 31.07
N VAL A 466 12.95 -10.05 31.61
CA VAL A 466 13.64 -9.35 32.70
C VAL A 466 13.25 -9.86 34.07
N ARG A 467 14.10 -9.59 35.06
CA ARG A 467 13.91 -9.91 36.48
C ARG A 467 13.79 -8.64 37.31
N VAL A 468 13.20 -8.78 38.49
CA VAL A 468 13.10 -7.67 39.45
C VAL A 468 14.50 -7.21 39.86
N GLY A 469 14.74 -5.90 39.78
CA GLY A 469 16.03 -5.28 40.04
C GLY A 469 16.91 -5.05 38.81
N ASP A 470 16.56 -5.59 37.65
CA ASP A 470 17.32 -5.35 36.41
C ASP A 470 17.24 -3.86 36.01
N GLN A 471 18.36 -3.30 35.55
CA GLN A 471 18.42 -1.98 34.95
C GLN A 471 18.17 -2.11 33.44
N VAL A 472 17.25 -1.31 32.92
CA VAL A 472 16.87 -1.31 31.50
C VAL A 472 16.99 0.08 30.92
N ASN A 473 17.51 0.18 29.71
CA ASN A 473 17.57 1.41 28.94
C ASN A 473 16.32 1.56 28.08
N LYS A 474 16.03 2.80 27.69
CA LYS A 474 15.02 3.07 26.66
C LYS A 474 15.35 2.27 25.38
N GLY A 475 14.40 1.45 24.95
CA GLY A 475 14.50 0.61 23.75
C GLY A 475 14.84 -0.85 24.01
N ASP A 476 15.29 -1.21 25.23
CA ASP A 476 15.61 -2.59 25.57
C ASP A 476 14.35 -3.47 25.56
N ILE A 477 14.48 -4.70 25.07
CA ILE A 477 13.37 -5.66 25.02
C ILE A 477 13.15 -6.27 26.41
N ILE A 478 11.95 -6.09 26.94
CA ILE A 478 11.56 -6.54 28.29
C ILE A 478 10.66 -7.76 28.28
N ALA A 479 9.98 -8.03 27.17
CA ALA A 479 9.16 -9.22 26.98
C ALA A 479 9.18 -9.69 25.53
N ASP A 480 9.28 -11.00 25.35
CA ASP A 480 9.13 -11.67 24.06
C ASP A 480 7.65 -11.90 23.75
N GLY A 481 7.33 -11.94 22.46
CA GLY A 481 6.03 -12.28 21.92
C GLY A 481 6.00 -13.66 21.24
N PRO A 482 4.96 -13.94 20.42
CA PRO A 482 4.93 -15.13 19.60
C PRO A 482 6.05 -15.11 18.56
N SER A 483 6.72 -16.24 18.36
CA SER A 483 7.84 -16.37 17.41
C SER A 483 8.98 -15.39 17.62
N THR A 484 9.35 -15.13 18.88
CA THR A 484 10.55 -14.36 19.25
C THR A 484 11.32 -15.03 20.38
N GLU A 485 12.64 -14.89 20.40
CA GLU A 485 13.50 -15.32 21.50
C GLU A 485 14.56 -14.23 21.79
N LEU A 486 14.61 -13.76 23.04
CA LEU A 486 15.55 -12.74 23.52
C LEU A 486 15.53 -11.44 22.69
N GLY A 487 14.36 -11.05 22.19
CA GLY A 487 14.20 -9.88 21.34
C GLY A 487 14.57 -10.07 19.87
N GLU A 488 14.91 -11.29 19.44
CA GLU A 488 15.09 -11.65 18.03
C GLU A 488 13.88 -12.41 17.48
N LEU A 489 13.64 -12.26 16.17
CA LEU A 489 12.62 -13.04 15.47
C LEU A 489 13.04 -14.52 15.40
N ALA A 490 12.16 -15.38 15.90
CA ALA A 490 12.36 -16.82 16.02
C ALA A 490 11.15 -17.56 15.43
N LEU A 491 11.08 -17.63 14.10
CA LEU A 491 9.96 -18.23 13.37
C LEU A 491 9.85 -19.76 13.56
N GLY A 492 10.92 -20.43 13.97
CA GLY A 492 10.96 -21.89 14.06
C GLY A 492 11.99 -22.40 15.07
N ARG A 493 12.61 -23.54 14.73
CA ARG A 493 13.64 -24.21 15.54
C ARG A 493 14.82 -24.63 14.68
N ASN A 494 16.02 -24.53 15.24
CA ASN A 494 17.21 -25.08 14.59
C ASN A 494 17.25 -26.60 14.81
N VAL A 495 17.50 -27.36 13.75
CA VAL A 495 17.56 -28.83 13.78
C VAL A 495 18.81 -29.33 13.08
N LEU A 496 19.31 -30.50 13.49
CA LEU A 496 20.41 -31.17 12.81
C LEU A 496 19.88 -31.86 11.56
N VAL A 497 20.36 -31.44 10.39
CA VAL A 497 19.95 -31.98 9.08
C VAL A 497 21.12 -32.71 8.43
N ALA A 498 20.85 -33.86 7.84
CA ALA A 498 21.80 -34.61 7.02
C ALA A 498 21.27 -34.71 5.58
N PHE A 499 22.08 -34.32 4.61
CA PHE A 499 21.76 -34.44 3.19
C PHE A 499 22.25 -35.79 2.66
N MET A 500 21.37 -36.77 2.60
CA MET A 500 21.64 -38.09 2.02
C MET A 500 20.34 -38.77 1.59
N PRO A 501 20.34 -39.63 0.55
CA PRO A 501 19.20 -40.49 0.28
C PRO A 501 19.03 -41.51 1.40
N TRP A 502 17.81 -41.69 1.90
CA TRP A 502 17.51 -42.63 2.98
C TRP A 502 16.36 -43.56 2.61
N ASN A 503 16.70 -44.72 2.05
CA ASN A 503 15.75 -45.78 1.66
C ASN A 503 14.55 -45.30 0.82
N GLY A 504 14.69 -44.17 0.10
CA GLY A 504 13.61 -43.57 -0.68
C GLY A 504 12.54 -42.83 0.13
N TYR A 505 12.67 -42.72 1.46
CA TYR A 505 11.70 -41.97 2.28
C TYR A 505 11.77 -40.45 2.09
N ASN A 506 12.91 -39.95 1.62
CA ASN A 506 13.10 -38.57 1.21
C ASN A 506 13.10 -38.42 -0.32
N PHE A 507 12.23 -39.16 -1.00
CA PHE A 507 11.99 -38.99 -2.43
C PHE A 507 11.26 -37.66 -2.71
N GLU A 508 11.63 -37.00 -3.81
CA GLU A 508 11.21 -35.63 -4.14
C GLU A 508 11.52 -34.65 -2.99
N ASP A 509 10.51 -33.93 -2.50
CA ASP A 509 10.62 -32.93 -1.43
C ASP A 509 10.19 -33.49 -0.06
N SER A 510 10.11 -34.82 0.07
CA SER A 510 9.71 -35.46 1.33
C SER A 510 10.81 -35.34 2.39
N ILE A 511 10.41 -35.06 3.64
CA ILE A 511 11.33 -34.92 4.77
C ILE A 511 11.13 -36.10 5.73
N LEU A 512 12.23 -36.77 6.07
CA LEU A 512 12.25 -37.80 7.11
C LEU A 512 12.58 -37.17 8.47
N LEU A 513 11.67 -37.30 9.43
CA LEU A 513 11.85 -36.77 10.78
C LEU A 513 12.25 -37.86 11.76
N SER A 514 13.15 -37.51 12.68
CA SER A 514 13.47 -38.37 13.83
C SER A 514 12.32 -38.37 14.83
N GLU A 515 12.05 -39.52 15.45
CA GLU A 515 11.07 -39.64 16.54
C GLU A 515 11.40 -38.71 17.73
N ASN A 516 12.68 -38.36 17.91
CA ASN A 516 13.11 -37.43 18.95
C ASN A 516 12.50 -36.02 18.77
N ILE A 517 12.27 -35.58 17.52
CA ILE A 517 11.64 -34.28 17.23
C ILE A 517 10.22 -34.22 17.82
N VAL A 518 9.50 -35.35 17.76
CA VAL A 518 8.15 -35.46 18.32
C VAL A 518 8.19 -35.56 19.85
N LYS A 519 9.10 -36.38 20.40
CA LYS A 519 9.25 -36.56 21.85
C LYS A 519 9.62 -35.28 22.59
N GLU A 520 10.35 -34.37 21.94
CA GLU A 520 10.80 -33.11 22.53
C GLU A 520 9.88 -31.92 22.23
N ASP A 521 8.71 -32.15 21.61
CA ASP A 521 7.75 -31.10 21.24
C ASP A 521 8.39 -29.96 20.41
N VAL A 522 9.34 -30.29 19.54
CA VAL A 522 10.14 -29.29 18.81
C VAL A 522 9.26 -28.40 17.92
N PHE A 523 8.29 -29.00 17.22
CA PHE A 523 7.38 -28.30 16.31
C PHE A 523 5.94 -28.24 16.81
N THR A 524 5.71 -28.36 18.12
CA THR A 524 4.37 -28.27 18.71
C THR A 524 3.91 -26.80 18.74
N SER A 525 2.70 -26.53 18.26
CA SER A 525 2.04 -25.22 18.24
C SER A 525 0.74 -25.22 19.06
N ILE A 526 0.27 -24.04 19.45
CA ILE A 526 -1.02 -23.86 20.14
C ILE A 526 -2.00 -23.16 19.21
N HIS A 527 -3.17 -23.75 19.04
CA HIS A 527 -4.28 -23.20 18.27
C HIS A 527 -5.45 -22.86 19.19
N ILE A 528 -6.11 -21.73 18.91
CA ILE A 528 -7.25 -21.23 19.68
C ILE A 528 -8.40 -21.00 18.70
N GLU A 529 -9.46 -21.80 18.86
CA GLU A 529 -10.68 -21.68 18.09
C GLU A 529 -11.79 -21.07 18.95
N GLU A 530 -12.66 -20.31 18.31
CA GLU A 530 -13.80 -19.66 18.95
C GLU A 530 -15.08 -20.20 18.33
N PHE A 531 -15.95 -20.73 19.18
CA PHE A 531 -17.25 -21.24 18.80
C PHE A 531 -18.32 -20.35 19.41
N GLU A 532 -19.16 -19.76 18.56
CA GLU A 532 -20.26 -18.91 19.00
C GLU A 532 -21.60 -19.64 18.92
N ALA A 533 -22.36 -19.60 20.01
CA ALA A 533 -23.74 -20.07 20.06
C ALA A 533 -24.67 -18.89 20.41
N MET A 534 -25.63 -18.60 19.54
CA MET A 534 -26.62 -17.55 19.77
C MET A 534 -28.00 -18.17 20.02
N ALA A 535 -28.66 -17.70 21.07
CA ALA A 535 -30.08 -17.92 21.32
C ALA A 535 -30.89 -16.76 20.74
N ARG A 536 -31.94 -17.07 19.96
CA ARG A 536 -32.77 -16.09 19.26
C ARG A 536 -34.23 -16.24 19.63
N ASP A 537 -34.99 -15.16 19.51
CA ASP A 537 -36.45 -15.22 19.58
C ASP A 537 -37.00 -15.79 18.28
N THR A 538 -37.65 -16.95 18.37
CA THR A 538 -38.38 -17.55 17.26
C THR A 538 -39.87 -17.24 17.37
N LYS A 539 -40.63 -17.48 16.29
CA LYS A 539 -42.09 -17.31 16.30
C LYS A 539 -42.81 -18.24 17.29
N LEU A 540 -42.19 -19.38 17.62
CA LEU A 540 -42.77 -20.39 18.52
C LEU A 540 -42.35 -20.18 19.99
N GLY A 541 -41.43 -19.25 20.23
CA GLY A 541 -40.89 -18.94 21.55
C GLY A 541 -39.39 -18.61 21.49
N PRO A 542 -38.83 -18.07 22.59
CA PRO A 542 -37.39 -17.86 22.71
C PRO A 542 -36.63 -19.19 22.70
N GLU A 543 -35.48 -19.22 22.04
CA GLU A 543 -34.48 -20.27 22.29
C GLU A 543 -33.86 -20.06 23.68
N GLU A 544 -33.61 -21.13 24.41
CA GLU A 544 -33.02 -21.07 25.75
C GLU A 544 -31.68 -21.78 25.78
N ILE A 545 -30.73 -21.20 26.52
CA ILE A 545 -29.46 -21.86 26.85
C ILE A 545 -29.69 -22.54 28.20
N THR A 546 -29.58 -23.86 28.22
CA THR A 546 -29.85 -24.68 29.40
C THR A 546 -29.11 -26.00 29.33
N ARG A 547 -28.82 -26.57 30.50
CA ARG A 547 -28.29 -27.93 30.64
C ARG A 547 -29.36 -29.00 30.38
N ASP A 548 -30.64 -28.68 30.51
CA ASP A 548 -31.75 -29.62 30.32
C ASP A 548 -32.03 -29.87 28.83
N ILE A 549 -31.22 -30.74 28.21
CA ILE A 549 -31.30 -31.05 26.79
C ILE A 549 -32.03 -32.38 26.59
N PRO A 550 -33.15 -32.41 25.84
CA PRO A 550 -33.92 -33.64 25.63
C PRO A 550 -33.13 -34.67 24.81
N ASN A 551 -33.29 -35.95 25.16
CA ASN A 551 -32.65 -37.10 24.49
C ASN A 551 -31.12 -37.15 24.54
N VAL A 552 -30.49 -36.43 25.47
CA VAL A 552 -29.04 -36.47 25.71
C VAL A 552 -28.76 -37.21 27.02
N SER A 553 -27.72 -38.05 27.03
CA SER A 553 -27.32 -38.78 28.24
C SER A 553 -26.62 -37.85 29.25
N GLU A 554 -26.73 -38.14 30.55
CA GLU A 554 -26.00 -37.40 31.60
C GLU A 554 -24.49 -37.39 31.40
N GLU A 555 -23.93 -38.43 30.79
CA GLU A 555 -22.49 -38.51 30.50
C GLU A 555 -22.04 -37.43 29.49
N ALA A 556 -22.89 -37.08 28.52
CA ALA A 556 -22.61 -36.02 27.56
C ALA A 556 -22.76 -34.62 28.19
N LEU A 557 -23.53 -34.50 29.28
CA LEU A 557 -23.74 -33.25 30.02
C LEU A 557 -22.71 -33.03 31.14
N LYS A 558 -21.81 -33.99 31.39
CA LYS A 558 -20.85 -33.96 32.50
C LYS A 558 -19.95 -32.72 32.53
N ASN A 559 -19.66 -32.15 31.36
CA ASN A 559 -18.78 -31.01 31.18
C ASN A 559 -19.52 -29.66 31.30
N LEU A 560 -20.86 -29.66 31.37
CA LEU A 560 -21.69 -28.46 31.43
C LEU A 560 -21.99 -28.04 32.88
N ASP A 561 -22.02 -26.74 33.09
CA ASP A 561 -22.51 -26.11 34.32
C ASP A 561 -24.04 -26.11 34.40
N GLU A 562 -24.58 -25.57 35.49
CA GLU A 562 -26.03 -25.48 35.69
C GLU A 562 -26.74 -24.60 34.66
N ALA A 563 -26.01 -23.66 34.03
CA ALA A 563 -26.53 -22.80 32.96
C ALA A 563 -26.46 -23.48 31.58
N GLY A 564 -25.84 -24.66 31.46
CA GLY A 564 -25.64 -25.35 30.19
C GLY A 564 -24.41 -24.88 29.41
N ILE A 565 -23.40 -24.31 30.07
CA ILE A 565 -22.16 -23.84 29.46
C ILE A 565 -20.99 -24.70 29.98
N VAL A 566 -20.05 -25.04 29.10
CA VAL A 566 -18.87 -25.82 29.48
C VAL A 566 -17.99 -25.13 30.51
N TYR A 567 -17.46 -25.89 31.49
CA TYR A 567 -16.50 -25.34 32.46
C TYR A 567 -15.17 -24.94 31.81
N ILE A 568 -14.60 -23.80 32.24
CA ILE A 568 -13.26 -23.39 31.84
C ILE A 568 -12.24 -24.41 32.35
N GLY A 569 -11.45 -24.98 31.42
CA GLY A 569 -10.45 -26.01 31.72
C GLY A 569 -10.92 -27.45 31.50
N ALA A 570 -12.17 -27.67 31.05
CA ALA A 570 -12.62 -28.99 30.65
C ALA A 570 -11.92 -29.48 29.37
N GLU A 571 -11.47 -30.73 29.36
CA GLU A 571 -10.98 -31.40 28.16
C GLU A 571 -12.15 -31.96 27.37
N VAL A 572 -12.27 -31.54 26.11
CA VAL A 572 -13.38 -31.90 25.22
C VAL A 572 -12.87 -32.61 23.98
N ARG A 573 -13.72 -33.45 23.41
CA ARG A 573 -13.50 -34.17 22.15
C ARG A 573 -14.55 -33.78 21.12
N ALA A 574 -14.31 -34.17 19.87
CA ALA A 574 -15.29 -34.01 18.81
C ALA A 574 -16.61 -34.71 19.19
N GLY A 575 -17.71 -33.95 19.17
CA GLY A 575 -19.04 -34.42 19.56
C GLY A 575 -19.49 -34.01 20.96
N ASP A 576 -18.59 -33.51 21.80
CA ASP A 576 -18.96 -32.98 23.12
C ASP A 576 -19.76 -31.66 23.00
N ILE A 577 -20.71 -31.47 23.90
CA ILE A 577 -21.56 -30.28 23.93
C ILE A 577 -20.84 -29.16 24.70
N LEU A 578 -20.58 -28.03 24.03
CA LEU A 578 -19.97 -26.85 24.66
C LEU A 578 -21.01 -25.89 25.24
N VAL A 579 -22.14 -25.73 24.56
CA VAL A 579 -23.27 -24.90 24.98
C VAL A 579 -24.57 -25.66 24.67
N GLY A 580 -25.34 -25.94 25.71
CA GLY A 580 -26.66 -26.53 25.59
C GLY A 580 -27.67 -25.49 25.14
N LYS A 581 -28.24 -25.68 23.94
CA LYS A 581 -29.28 -24.80 23.39
C LYS A 581 -30.52 -25.59 23.02
N ILE A 582 -31.67 -25.18 23.52
CA ILE A 582 -32.97 -25.72 23.16
C ILE A 582 -33.75 -24.72 22.30
N THR A 583 -34.41 -25.23 21.26
CA THR A 583 -35.27 -24.45 20.38
C THR A 583 -36.69 -24.97 20.48
N PRO A 584 -37.70 -24.12 20.74
CA PRO A 584 -39.10 -24.54 20.74
C PRO A 584 -39.48 -25.12 19.37
N LYS A 585 -39.97 -26.37 19.36
CA LYS A 585 -40.46 -27.03 18.15
C LYS A 585 -41.98 -27.18 18.21
N GLY A 586 -42.64 -26.91 17.10
CA GLY A 586 -44.07 -27.22 16.94
C GLY A 586 -44.29 -28.73 16.83
N GLU A 587 -45.52 -29.18 17.13
CA GLU A 587 -45.89 -30.58 16.99
C GLU A 587 -45.73 -31.04 15.53
N SER A 588 -44.85 -32.01 15.31
CA SER A 588 -44.72 -32.70 14.04
C SER A 588 -45.74 -33.84 14.01
N PRO A 589 -46.51 -34.04 12.92
CA PRO A 589 -47.43 -35.17 12.84
C PRO A 589 -46.62 -36.47 12.82
N MET A 590 -46.60 -37.17 13.96
CA MET A 590 -45.97 -38.48 14.10
C MET A 590 -46.69 -39.51 13.23
N THR A 591 -45.93 -40.39 12.58
CA THR A 591 -46.53 -41.48 11.81
C THR A 591 -47.20 -42.50 12.74
N PRO A 592 -48.14 -43.32 12.24
CA PRO A 592 -48.72 -44.39 13.05
C PRO A 592 -47.66 -45.34 13.63
N GLU A 593 -46.52 -45.55 12.94
CA GLU A 593 -45.41 -46.37 13.47
C GLU A 593 -44.64 -45.70 14.62
N GLU A 594 -44.54 -44.37 14.66
CA GLU A 594 -43.88 -43.63 15.77
C GLU A 594 -44.79 -43.48 17.00
N LYS A 595 -46.12 -43.61 16.81
CA LYS A 595 -47.12 -43.57 17.89
C LYS A 595 -47.35 -44.92 18.56
N LEU A 596 -47.10 -46.02 17.84
CA LEU A 596 -47.17 -47.40 18.31
C LEU A 596 -45.92 -47.74 19.10
#